data_AF-A0A953P4U2-F1
#
_entry.id   AF-A0A953P4U2-F1
#
_cell.length_a   1.000
_cell.length_b   1.000
_cell.length_c   1.000
_cell.angle_alpha   90.00
_cell.angle_beta   90.00
_cell.angle_gamma   90.00
#
_symmetry.space_group_name_H-M   'P 1'
#
loop_
_entity.id
_entity.type
_entity.pdbx_description
1 polymer ?
#
loop_
_entity_poly.entity_id
_entity_poly.type
_entity_poly.pdbx_seq_one_letter_code
_entity_poly.pdbx_strand_id
1 'polypeptide(L)'
;MKKTRIMYIECKGDGISGPARIGRVSYTKSGKSLYYRERLFQSLSGGGFKANYFDAESGEHYWISGCKKDGTDRLCPGTVSIDEDVREEYWTEIRQTPEKKNRRSFRCAGKYGH
;
A
#
# COMPACT_ATOMS: atom_id res chain seq x y z
N MET A 1 13.39 17.29 6.30
CA MET A 1 13.24 15.99 5.61
C MET A 1 11.83 15.83 5.09
N LYS A 2 11.63 15.19 3.92
CA LYS A 2 10.28 14.75 3.49
C LYS A 2 9.80 13.67 4.46
N LYS A 3 8.57 13.76 4.97
CA LYS A 3 8.00 12.74 5.85
C LYS A 3 7.75 11.47 5.03
N THR A 4 8.32 10.34 5.46
CA THR A 4 8.12 9.03 4.83
C THR A 4 7.27 8.11 5.68
N ARG A 5 6.65 7.11 5.07
CA ARG A 5 5.88 6.07 5.78
C ARG A 5 5.83 4.78 4.96
N ILE A 6 5.86 3.63 5.62
CA ILE A 6 5.53 2.34 5.00
C ILE A 6 4.01 2.20 4.90
N MET A 7 3.52 2.00 3.68
CA MET A 7 2.10 1.97 3.36
C MET A 7 1.75 0.72 2.53
N TYR A 8 0.50 0.30 2.64
CA TYR A 8 -0.13 -0.62 1.70
C TYR A 8 -0.60 0.14 0.48
N ILE A 9 -0.30 -0.37 -0.71
CA ILE A 9 -0.55 0.25 -2.01
C ILE A 9 -1.14 -0.82 -2.93
N GLU A 10 -2.35 -0.59 -3.44
CA GLU A 10 -3.04 -1.50 -4.36
C GLU A 10 -3.52 -0.74 -5.59
N CYS A 11 -3.09 -1.19 -6.77
CA CYS A 11 -3.67 -0.73 -8.03
C CYS A 11 -5.04 -1.37 -8.20
N LYS A 12 -6.06 -0.54 -8.43
CA LYS A 12 -7.42 -0.99 -8.74
C LYS A 12 -7.64 -1.16 -10.23
N GLY A 13 -6.98 -0.34 -11.06
CA GLY A 13 -7.26 -0.29 -12.50
C GLY A 13 -8.76 -0.15 -12.74
N ASP A 14 -9.30 -0.95 -13.67
CA ASP A 14 -10.73 -1.01 -13.97
C ASP A 14 -11.53 -1.95 -13.02
N GLY A 15 -10.88 -2.55 -12.02
CA GLY A 15 -11.42 -3.63 -11.21
C GLY A 15 -11.55 -3.34 -9.70
N ILE A 16 -12.04 -4.34 -8.96
CA ILE A 16 -12.21 -4.26 -7.49
C ILE A 16 -10.91 -4.60 -6.74
N SER A 17 -10.01 -5.35 -7.38
CA SER A 17 -8.71 -5.72 -6.82
C SER A 17 -7.67 -5.92 -7.91
N GLY A 18 -6.41 -5.63 -7.58
CA GLY A 18 -5.29 -5.77 -8.49
C GLY A 18 -3.98 -6.07 -7.76
N PRO A 19 -2.83 -5.80 -8.39
CA PRO A 19 -1.52 -5.93 -7.77
C PRO A 19 -1.42 -5.07 -6.49
N ALA A 20 -0.94 -5.68 -5.41
CA ALA A 20 -0.83 -5.04 -4.11
C ALA A 20 0.59 -5.17 -3.55
N ARG A 21 1.05 -4.14 -2.86
CA ARG A 21 2.42 -4.02 -2.37
C ARG A 21 2.50 -3.23 -1.06
N ILE A 22 3.46 -3.61 -0.23
CA ILE A 22 3.95 -2.80 0.88
C ILE A 22 5.16 -2.02 0.40
N GLY A 23 5.13 -0.70 0.52
CA GLY A 23 6.18 0.17 0.02
C GLY A 23 6.32 1.47 0.81
N ARG A 24 7.48 2.12 0.68
CA ARG A 24 7.75 3.40 1.33
C ARG A 24 7.26 4.55 0.47
N VAL A 25 6.39 5.37 1.04
CA VAL A 25 5.91 6.60 0.40
C VAL A 25 6.61 7.81 1.01
N SER A 26 6.69 8.90 0.25
CA SER A 26 7.08 10.22 0.77
C SER A 26 5.97 11.24 0.50
N TYR A 27 5.56 11.99 1.52
CA TYR A 27 4.52 12.99 1.37
C TYR A 27 5.07 14.28 0.76
N THR A 28 4.25 14.92 -0.06
CA THR A 28 4.44 16.33 -0.44
C THR A 28 4.34 17.24 0.78
N LYS A 29 4.83 18.49 0.67
CA LYS A 29 4.79 19.47 1.77
C LYS A 29 3.38 19.70 2.33
N SER A 30 2.35 19.64 1.47
CA SER A 30 0.95 19.81 1.87
C SER A 30 0.31 18.55 2.45
N GLY A 31 0.96 17.38 2.33
CA GLY A 31 0.43 16.09 2.75
C GLY A 31 -0.73 15.54 1.88
N LYS A 32 -1.22 16.30 0.90
CA LYS A 32 -2.36 15.92 0.03
C LYS A 32 -1.99 14.89 -1.04
N SER A 33 -0.72 14.85 -1.41
CA SER A 33 -0.18 13.93 -2.42
C SER A 33 1.05 13.22 -1.86
N LEU A 34 1.35 12.05 -2.41
CA LEU A 34 2.50 11.25 -2.04
C LEU A 34 3.26 10.76 -3.27
N TYR A 35 4.55 10.52 -3.10
CA TYR A 35 5.39 9.85 -4.08
C TYR A 35 5.66 8.42 -3.65
N TYR A 36 5.63 7.52 -4.62
CA TYR A 36 6.01 6.13 -4.46
C TYR A 36 6.62 5.61 -5.76
N ARG A 37 7.85 5.06 -5.70
CA ARG A 37 8.64 4.62 -6.87
C ARG A 37 8.64 5.67 -7.99
N GLU A 38 9.03 6.90 -7.64
CA GLU A 38 9.14 8.05 -8.56
C GLU A 38 7.81 8.54 -9.16
N ARG A 39 6.69 7.85 -8.91
CA ARG A 39 5.35 8.22 -9.36
C ARG A 39 4.65 9.10 -8.34
N LEU A 40 3.88 10.08 -8.82
CA LEU A 40 3.09 11.00 -7.99
C LEU A 40 1.64 10.52 -7.91
N PHE A 41 1.13 10.38 -6.69
CA PHE A 41 -0.25 10.00 -6.42
C PHE A 41 -0.99 11.16 -5.78
N GLN A 42 -2.15 11.49 -6.37
CA GLN A 42 -3.01 12.57 -5.90
C GLN A 42 -4.26 11.99 -5.23
N SER A 43 -4.66 12.59 -4.11
CA SER A 43 -5.85 12.15 -3.36
C SER A 43 -7.13 12.42 -4.17
N LEU A 44 -8.01 11.42 -4.23
CA LEU A 44 -9.36 11.56 -4.78
C LEU A 44 -10.30 12.34 -3.84
N SER A 45 -9.82 12.81 -2.68
CA SER A 45 -10.57 13.64 -1.72
C SER A 45 -11.92 13.06 -1.30
N GLY A 46 -12.02 11.73 -1.23
CA GLY A 46 -13.25 11.01 -0.86
C GLY A 46 -14.23 10.75 -2.02
N GLY A 47 -13.96 11.23 -3.23
CA GLY A 47 -14.81 11.01 -4.41
C GLY A 47 -14.58 9.68 -5.13
N GLY A 48 -13.61 8.87 -4.70
CA GLY A 48 -13.27 7.60 -5.34
C GLY A 48 -14.17 6.44 -4.91
N PHE A 49 -14.61 5.62 -5.87
CA PHE A 49 -15.26 4.34 -5.58
C PHE A 49 -14.21 3.25 -5.33
N LYS A 50 -14.06 2.79 -4.09
CA LYS A 50 -13.08 1.76 -3.67
C LYS A 50 -11.60 2.10 -3.96
N ALA A 51 -11.32 3.36 -4.26
CA ALA A 51 -10.01 3.96 -4.44
C ALA A 51 -9.95 5.28 -3.68
N ASN A 52 -8.76 5.71 -3.28
CA ASN A 52 -8.55 6.98 -2.58
C ASN A 52 -7.43 7.83 -3.16
N TYR A 53 -6.65 7.29 -4.10
CA TYR A 53 -5.67 8.02 -4.89
C TYR A 53 -5.80 7.66 -6.37
N PHE A 54 -5.25 8.50 -7.23
CA PHE A 54 -4.93 8.17 -8.61
C PHE A 54 -3.48 8.54 -8.92
N ASP A 55 -2.89 7.84 -9.86
CA ASP A 55 -1.59 8.20 -10.41
C ASP A 55 -1.72 9.42 -11.33
N ALA A 56 -0.91 10.46 -11.10
CA ALA A 56 -1.01 11.72 -11.83
C ALA A 56 -0.59 11.61 -13.32
N GLU A 57 0.19 10.59 -13.69
CA GLU A 57 0.63 10.34 -15.06
C GLU A 57 -0.31 9.39 -15.80
N SER A 58 -0.61 8.22 -15.21
CA SER A 58 -1.42 7.21 -15.89
C SER A 58 -2.93 7.37 -15.69
N GLY A 59 -3.37 8.12 -14.69
CA GLY A 59 -4.77 8.21 -14.28
C GLY A 59 -5.32 6.95 -13.58
N GLU A 60 -4.51 5.90 -13.43
CA GLU A 60 -4.92 4.66 -12.77
C GLU A 60 -5.32 4.91 -11.32
N HIS A 61 -6.36 4.22 -10.87
CA HIS A 61 -6.86 4.33 -9.50
C HIS A 61 -6.16 3.40 -8.53
N TYR A 62 -5.93 3.88 -7.32
CA TYR A 62 -5.22 3.19 -6.25
C TYR A 62 -5.97 3.26 -4.92
N TRP A 63 -5.80 2.21 -4.13
CA TRP A 63 -6.04 2.24 -2.70
C TRP A 63 -4.71 2.29 -1.95
N ILE A 64 -4.46 3.37 -1.21
CA ILE A 64 -3.24 3.58 -0.43
C ILE A 64 -3.61 3.87 1.02
N SER A 65 -3.14 3.05 1.96
CA SER A 65 -3.45 3.17 3.38
C SER A 65 -2.28 2.77 4.27
N GLY A 66 -2.37 3.09 5.56
CA GLY A 66 -1.44 2.53 6.54
C GLY A 66 -1.51 1.01 6.55
N CYS A 67 -0.37 0.37 6.80
CA CYS A 67 -0.29 -1.07 6.95
C CYS A 67 -0.97 -1.52 8.25
N LYS A 68 -1.72 -2.62 8.20
CA LYS A 68 -2.28 -3.27 9.38
C LYS A 68 -1.31 -4.29 9.96
N LYS A 69 -1.30 -4.39 11.29
CA LYS A 69 -0.48 -5.36 12.04
C LYS A 69 -0.90 -6.82 11.75
N ASP A 70 -2.18 -7.07 11.55
CA ASP A 70 -2.72 -8.39 11.23
C ASP A 70 -2.50 -8.79 9.75
N GLY A 71 -2.15 -7.83 8.88
CA GLY A 71 -2.00 -8.04 7.44
C GLY A 71 -3.31 -8.19 6.67
N THR A 72 -4.45 -7.75 7.21
CA THR A 72 -5.76 -7.78 6.53
C THR A 72 -5.98 -6.53 5.66
N ASP A 73 -4.93 -6.09 4.97
CA ASP A 73 -4.94 -4.82 4.21
C ASP A 73 -5.84 -4.88 2.97
N ARG A 74 -5.92 -6.05 2.31
CA ARG A 74 -6.73 -6.22 1.10
C ARG A 74 -8.22 -6.28 1.42
N LEU A 75 -9.05 -5.86 0.47
CA LEU A 75 -10.49 -6.13 0.51
C LEU A 75 -10.79 -7.62 0.22
N CYS A 76 -10.19 -8.14 -0.85
CA CYS A 76 -10.35 -9.53 -1.30
C CYS A 76 -9.06 -10.35 -1.08
N PRO A 77 -9.15 -11.68 -0.94
CA PRO A 77 -7.98 -12.53 -0.83
C PRO A 77 -6.98 -12.31 -1.97
N GLY A 78 -5.69 -12.27 -1.65
CA GLY A 78 -4.68 -11.99 -2.66
C GLY A 78 -3.26 -11.98 -2.11
N THR A 79 -2.28 -12.00 -3.00
CA THR A 79 -0.87 -11.92 -2.63
C THR A 79 -0.43 -10.46 -2.55
N VAL A 80 0.25 -10.09 -1.46
CA VAL A 80 0.84 -8.76 -1.29
C VAL A 80 2.36 -8.91 -1.36
N SER A 81 2.99 -8.18 -2.27
CA SER A 81 4.45 -8.11 -2.37
C SER A 81 5.00 -7.08 -1.40
N ILE A 82 6.27 -7.19 -1.01
CA ILE A 82 6.93 -6.24 -0.10
C ILE A 82 8.17 -5.70 -0.82
N ASP A 83 8.37 -4.39 -0.81
CA ASP A 83 9.58 -3.78 -1.34
C ASP A 83 10.80 -4.14 -0.48
N GLU A 84 11.94 -4.37 -1.13
CA GLU A 84 13.13 -4.88 -0.46
C GLU A 84 13.66 -3.90 0.59
N ASP A 85 13.56 -2.59 0.33
CA ASP A 85 13.98 -1.50 1.21
C ASP A 85 13.08 -1.30 2.45
N VAL A 86 11.89 -1.90 2.48
CA VAL A 86 10.98 -1.88 3.65
C VAL A 86 10.80 -3.24 4.29
N ARG A 87 11.35 -4.30 3.68
CA ARG A 87 10.99 -5.68 4.01
C ARG A 87 11.22 -6.03 5.47
N GLU A 88 12.41 -5.75 5.97
CA GLU A 88 12.75 -6.05 7.37
C GLU A 88 11.91 -5.20 8.33
N GLU A 89 11.89 -3.88 8.15
CA GLU A 89 11.11 -2.91 8.96
C GLU A 89 9.62 -3.28 9.02
N TYR A 90 9.01 -3.67 7.90
CA TYR A 90 7.62 -4.11 7.86
C TYR A 90 7.38 -5.35 8.73
N TRP A 91 8.24 -6.36 8.64
CA TRP A 91 8.06 -7.59 9.40
C TRP A 91 8.34 -7.41 10.90
N THR A 92 9.38 -6.65 11.24
CA THR A 92 9.84 -6.49 12.63
C THR A 92 9.00 -5.45 13.37
N GLU A 93 8.76 -4.28 12.78
CA GLU A 93 8.17 -3.13 13.49
C GLU A 93 6.65 -3.08 13.33
N ILE A 94 6.14 -3.32 12.12
CA ILE A 94 4.69 -3.23 11.84
C ILE A 94 4.00 -4.55 12.18
N ARG A 95 4.50 -5.68 11.65
CA ARG A 95 3.88 -7.00 11.85
C ARG A 95 4.29 -7.66 13.17
N GLN A 96 5.39 -7.23 13.78
CA GLN A 96 5.95 -7.85 15.00
C GLN A 96 6.15 -9.35 14.86
N THR A 97 6.62 -9.78 13.68
CA THR A 97 6.93 -11.17 13.33
C THR A 97 8.32 -11.21 12.69
N PRO A 98 9.39 -10.93 13.47
CA PRO A 98 10.76 -10.83 12.98
C PRO A 98 11.26 -12.11 12.29
N GLU A 99 10.72 -13.28 12.63
CA GLU A 99 11.03 -14.56 12.01
C GLU A 99 10.65 -14.61 10.53
N LYS A 100 9.74 -13.73 10.09
CA LYS A 100 9.30 -13.62 8.69
C LYS A 100 10.09 -12.59 7.90
N LYS A 101 11.11 -11.95 8.48
CA LYS A 101 11.81 -10.83 7.82
C LYS A 101 12.29 -11.16 6.42
N ASN A 102 12.68 -12.40 6.13
CA ASN A 102 13.12 -12.84 4.79
C ASN A 102 12.02 -13.05 3.75
N ARG A 103 10.74 -12.96 4.12
CA ARG A 103 9.61 -13.12 3.20
C ARG A 103 9.41 -11.86 2.38
N ARG A 104 9.40 -12.01 1.05
CA ARG A 104 9.16 -10.94 0.07
C ARG A 104 7.68 -10.72 -0.28
N SER A 105 6.82 -11.59 0.20
CA SER A 105 5.38 -11.52 -0.01
C SER A 105 4.62 -12.33 1.04
N PHE A 106 3.32 -12.07 1.16
CA PHE A 106 2.41 -12.87 1.98
C PHE A 106 1.04 -12.99 1.33
N ARG A 107 0.28 -14.02 1.70
CA ARG A 107 -1.13 -14.14 1.35
C ARG A 107 -1.96 -13.34 2.36
N CYS A 108 -2.78 -12.44 1.86
CA CYS A 108 -3.81 -11.76 2.63
C CYS A 108 -5.14 -12.47 2.38
N ALA A 109 -5.88 -12.80 3.43
CA ALA A 109 -7.21 -13.40 3.33
C ALA A 109 -8.29 -12.40 2.90
N GLY A 110 -7.98 -11.10 2.92
CA GLY A 110 -8.95 -10.04 2.69
C GLY A 110 -9.76 -9.71 3.95
N LYS A 111 -10.43 -8.56 3.95
CA LYS A 111 -11.20 -8.06 5.10
C LYS A 111 -12.39 -8.96 5.49
N TYR A 112 -12.91 -9.74 4.54
CA TYR A 112 -14.08 -10.62 4.73
C TYR A 112 -13.77 -12.09 4.40
N GLY A 113 -12.50 -12.48 4.33
CA GLY A 113 -12.13 -13.88 4.17
C GLY A 113 -12.36 -14.62 5.49
N HIS A 114 -13.32 -15.55 5.49
CA HIS A 114 -13.51 -16.54 6.55
C HIS A 114 -12.49 -17.67 6.41
#